data_AF-A0A919JM17-F1
#
_entry.id   AF-A0A919JM17-F1
#
_cell.length_a   1.000
_cell.length_b   1.000
_cell.length_c   1.000
_cell.angle_alpha   90.00
_cell.angle_beta   90.00
_cell.angle_gamma   90.00
#
_symmetry.space_group_name_H-M   'P 1'
#
loop_
_entity.id
_entity.type
_entity.pdbx_description
1 polymer ?
#
loop_
_entity_poly.entity_id
_entity_poly.type
_entity_poly.pdbx_seq_one_letter_code
_entity_poly.pdbx_strand_id
1 'polypeptide(L)'
;MSIEAKSADSDVRARVRSIILQVAPNPGGVQEGRTLLVEHLEYHSLALLELGFALEDEFDLPPLDQAQVQHITTVEEIEDLVLGLIEQNAAKDAAESRD
;
A
#
# COMPACT_ATOMS: atom_id res chain seq x y z
N MET A 1 -5.41 6.48 24.29
CA MET A 1 -4.63 5.80 23.25
C MET A 1 -5.42 5.45 21.98
N SER A 2 -6.75 5.41 21.97
CA SER A 2 -7.52 4.96 20.77
C SER A 2 -7.72 5.99 19.64
N ILE A 3 -7.27 7.24 19.81
CA ILE A 3 -7.46 8.31 18.81
C ILE A 3 -6.21 8.45 17.94
N GLU A 4 -5.01 8.31 18.51
CA GLU A 4 -3.73 8.49 17.80
C GLU A 4 -3.46 7.40 16.77
N ALA A 5 -3.68 6.12 17.10
CA ALA A 5 -3.50 5.02 16.15
C ALA A 5 -4.46 5.12 14.95
N LYS A 6 -5.71 5.52 15.21
CA LYS A 6 -6.73 5.65 14.15
C LYS A 6 -6.44 6.81 13.19
N SER A 7 -5.79 7.87 13.68
CA SER A 7 -5.31 8.97 12.85
C SER A 7 -4.09 8.54 12.02
N ALA A 8 -3.14 7.82 12.62
CA ALA A 8 -1.98 7.30 11.91
C ALA A 8 -2.38 6.36 10.76
N ASP A 9 -3.32 5.44 10.98
CA ASP A 9 -3.83 4.55 9.92
C ASP A 9 -4.47 5.35 8.79
N SER A 10 -5.25 6.39 9.12
CA SER A 10 -5.88 7.26 8.14
C SER A 10 -4.84 8.03 7.32
N ASP A 11 -3.75 8.46 7.93
CA ASP A 11 -2.67 9.18 7.27
C ASP A 11 -1.90 8.25 6.32
N VAL A 12 -1.62 7.01 6.75
CA VAL A 12 -1.02 5.96 5.91
C VAL A 12 -1.91 5.68 4.70
N ARG A 13 -3.22 5.46 4.90
CA ARG A 13 -4.18 5.23 3.80
C ARG A 13 -4.22 6.37 2.80
N ALA A 14 -4.22 7.62 3.29
CA ALA A 14 -4.19 8.80 2.44
C ALA A 14 -2.91 8.85 1.59
N ARG A 15 -1.78 8.50 2.19
CA ARG A 15 -0.47 8.47 1.53
C ARG A 15 -0.37 7.34 0.51
N VAL A 16 -0.80 6.13 0.86
CA VAL A 16 -0.91 4.98 -0.07
C VAL A 16 -1.78 5.36 -1.27
N ARG A 17 -2.95 5.95 -1.05
CA ARG A 17 -3.84 6.38 -2.13
C ARG A 17 -3.17 7.43 -3.03
N SER A 18 -2.39 8.36 -2.47
CA SER A 18 -1.62 9.33 -3.26
C SER A 18 -0.62 8.63 -4.19
N ILE A 19 0.16 7.69 -3.67
CA ILE A 19 1.18 6.94 -4.44
C ILE A 19 0.52 6.13 -5.54
N ILE A 20 -0.58 5.43 -5.22
CA ILE A 20 -1.38 4.70 -6.22
C ILE A 20 -1.77 5.64 -7.35
N LEU A 21 -2.33 6.81 -7.05
CA LEU A 21 -2.73 7.75 -8.10
C LEU A 21 -1.54 8.36 -8.87
N GLN A 22 -0.36 8.46 -8.27
CA GLN A 22 0.84 8.96 -8.94
C GLN A 22 1.44 7.95 -9.92
N VAL A 23 1.35 6.65 -9.60
CA VAL A 23 1.89 5.56 -10.44
C VAL A 23 0.83 4.98 -11.37
N ALA A 24 -0.45 5.25 -11.12
CA ALA A 24 -1.56 4.75 -11.93
C ALA A 24 -1.45 5.22 -13.39
N PRO A 25 -1.57 4.31 -14.37
CA PRO A 25 -1.68 4.67 -15.78
C PRO A 25 -2.89 5.57 -16.07
N ASN A 26 -4.01 5.34 -15.39
CA ASN A 26 -5.23 6.13 -15.51
C ASN A 26 -5.72 6.65 -14.14
N PRO A 27 -5.15 7.74 -13.60
CA PRO A 27 -5.53 8.28 -12.29
C PRO A 27 -6.94 8.87 -12.27
N GLY A 28 -7.50 9.21 -13.44
CA GLY A 28 -8.88 9.71 -13.58
C GLY A 28 -9.94 8.63 -13.41
N GLY A 29 -9.55 7.35 -13.39
CA GLY A 29 -10.48 6.22 -13.24
C GLY A 29 -10.95 5.96 -11.81
N VAL A 30 -10.47 6.72 -10.82
CA VAL A 30 -10.85 6.52 -9.41
C VAL A 30 -12.37 6.55 -9.23
N GLN A 31 -12.90 5.59 -8.49
CA GLN A 31 -14.34 5.46 -8.24
C GLN A 31 -14.66 5.77 -6.78
N GLU A 32 -15.81 6.39 -6.54
CA GLU A 32 -16.35 6.50 -5.19
C GLU A 32 -16.68 5.10 -4.65
N GLY A 33 -16.02 4.73 -3.56
CA GLY A 33 -16.12 3.38 -2.98
C GLY A 33 -14.99 2.47 -3.46
N ARG A 34 -15.34 1.37 -4.14
CA ARG A 34 -14.41 0.30 -4.48
C ARG A 34 -13.69 0.57 -5.81
N THR A 35 -12.50 1.16 -5.72
CA THR A 35 -11.63 1.35 -6.90
C THR A 35 -10.82 0.08 -7.18
N LEU A 36 -10.98 -0.47 -8.38
CA LEU A 36 -10.25 -1.63 -8.89
C LEU A 36 -8.97 -1.17 -9.60
N LEU A 37 -7.85 -1.79 -9.27
CA LEU A 37 -6.53 -1.41 -9.81
C LEU A 37 -6.47 -1.64 -11.32
N VAL A 38 -6.84 -2.84 -11.77
CA VAL A 38 -6.76 -3.20 -13.18
C VAL A 38 -7.90 -2.59 -13.98
N GLU A 39 -9.14 -2.70 -13.49
CA GLU A 39 -10.32 -2.30 -14.27
C GLU A 39 -10.53 -0.79 -14.33
N HIS A 40 -10.19 -0.06 -13.26
CA HIS A 40 -10.45 1.38 -13.19
C HIS A 40 -9.17 2.20 -13.38
N LEU A 41 -8.06 1.80 -12.75
CA LEU A 41 -6.79 2.55 -12.83
C LEU A 41 -5.84 2.03 -13.92
N GLU A 42 -6.25 0.97 -14.64
CA GLU A 42 -5.52 0.35 -15.75
C GLU A 42 -4.13 -0.18 -15.37
N TYR A 43 -3.96 -0.62 -14.12
CA TYR A 43 -2.71 -1.26 -13.69
C TYR A 43 -2.41 -2.52 -14.49
N HIS A 44 -1.18 -2.58 -15.01
CA HIS A 44 -0.59 -3.73 -15.67
C HIS A 44 0.68 -4.19 -14.94
N SER A 45 1.28 -5.31 -15.35
CA SER A 45 2.42 -5.94 -14.65
C SER A 45 3.57 -4.99 -14.32
N LEU A 46 3.92 -4.06 -15.21
CA LEU A 46 4.95 -3.05 -14.96
C LEU A 46 4.53 -2.00 -13.91
N ALA A 47 3.33 -1.43 -14.03
CA ALA A 47 2.83 -0.42 -13.09
C ALA A 47 2.62 -1.01 -11.68
N LEU A 48 2.25 -2.29 -11.59
CA LEU A 48 2.17 -3.01 -10.30
C LEU A 48 3.55 -3.19 -9.66
N LEU A 49 4.57 -3.47 -10.46
CA LEU A 49 5.95 -3.56 -9.97
C LEU A 49 6.45 -2.19 -9.50
N GLU A 50 6.22 -1.13 -10.29
CA GLU A 50 6.58 0.24 -9.91
C GLU A 50 5.84 0.70 -8.66
N LEU A 51 4.57 0.32 -8.51
CA LEU A 51 3.79 0.58 -7.30
C LEU A 51 4.41 -0.12 -6.08
N GLY A 52 4.83 -1.39 -6.24
CA GLY A 52 5.53 -2.12 -5.18
C GLY A 52 6.77 -1.36 -4.71
N PHE A 53 7.65 -0.97 -5.64
CA PHE A 53 8.85 -0.21 -5.30
C PHE A 53 8.56 1.16 -4.67
N ALA A 54 7.53 1.88 -5.14
CA ALA A 54 7.15 3.16 -4.56
C ALA A 54 6.64 3.01 -3.12
N LEU A 55 5.91 1.92 -2.81
CA LEU A 55 5.44 1.64 -1.46
C LEU A 55 6.58 1.17 -0.54
N GLU A 56 7.48 0.34 -1.05
CA GLU A 56 8.69 -0.09 -0.34
C GLU A 56 9.53 1.11 0.11
N ASP A 57 9.84 2.02 -0.81
CA ASP A 57 10.66 3.20 -0.54
C ASP A 57 9.96 4.20 0.41
N GLU A 58 8.65 4.44 0.21
CA GLU A 58 7.92 5.42 1.02
C GLU A 58 7.70 4.98 2.47
N PHE A 59 7.47 3.69 2.70
CA PHE A 59 7.09 3.16 4.01
C PHE A 59 8.17 2.27 4.65
N ASP A 60 9.36 2.18 4.05
CA ASP A 60 10.47 1.32 4.48
C ASP A 60 10.02 -0.14 4.66
N LEU A 61 9.26 -0.64 3.68
CA LEU A 61 8.70 -1.99 3.73
C LEU A 61 9.70 -3.02 3.20
N PRO A 62 9.61 -4.28 3.68
CA PRO A 62 10.29 -5.37 3.00
C PRO A 62 9.79 -5.49 1.55
N PRO A 63 10.61 -6.06 0.64
CA PRO A 63 10.25 -6.25 -0.75
C PRO A 63 8.90 -6.94 -0.91
N LEU A 64 7.99 -6.29 -1.63
CA LEU A 64 6.66 -6.79 -1.91
C LEU A 64 6.76 -7.89 -2.95
N ASP A 65 6.38 -9.11 -2.57
CA ASP A 65 6.35 -10.22 -3.52
C ASP A 65 5.34 -9.92 -4.64
N GLN A 66 5.77 -10.10 -5.88
CA GLN A 66 4.91 -9.98 -7.06
C GLN A 66 3.66 -10.86 -6.93
N ALA A 67 3.79 -12.02 -6.27
CA ALA A 67 2.65 -12.89 -6.00
C ALA A 67 1.63 -12.25 -5.05
N GLN A 68 2.05 -11.41 -4.11
CA GLN A 68 1.14 -10.69 -3.22
C GLN A 68 0.45 -9.55 -3.99
N VAL A 69 1.23 -8.76 -4.74
CA VAL A 69 0.70 -7.61 -5.49
C VAL A 69 -0.26 -8.04 -6.61
N GLN A 70 -0.02 -9.15 -7.30
CA GLN A 70 -0.91 -9.65 -8.36
C GLN A 70 -2.28 -10.13 -7.85
N HIS A 71 -2.37 -10.52 -6.57
CA HIS A 71 -3.64 -10.97 -5.97
C HIS A 71 -4.49 -9.80 -5.49
N ILE A 72 -3.91 -8.61 -5.42
CA ILE A 72 -4.61 -7.41 -4.99
C ILE A 72 -5.37 -6.82 -6.16
N THR A 73 -6.68 -6.65 -5.96
CA THR A 73 -7.61 -6.19 -6.99
C THR A 73 -8.07 -4.77 -6.76
N THR A 74 -8.01 -4.29 -5.52
CA THR A 74 -8.55 -3.01 -5.08
C THR A 74 -7.52 -2.13 -4.38
N VAL A 75 -7.79 -0.83 -4.38
CA VAL A 75 -7.03 0.15 -3.59
C VAL A 75 -7.08 -0.16 -2.09
N GLU A 76 -8.23 -0.59 -1.57
CA GLU A 76 -8.42 -0.93 -0.16
C GLU A 76 -7.54 -2.12 0.27
N GLU A 77 -7.41 -3.14 -0.57
CA GLU A 77 -6.52 -4.28 -0.31
C GLU A 77 -5.04 -3.86 -0.24
N ILE A 78 -4.60 -2.86 -1.03
CA ILE A 78 -3.24 -2.32 -0.92
C ILE A 78 -3.07 -1.56 0.39
N GLU A 79 -4.04 -0.71 0.73
CA GLU A 79 -4.03 0.04 1.98
C GLU A 79 -3.90 -0.91 3.19
N ASP A 80 -4.67 -1.99 3.21
CA ASP A 80 -4.65 -2.99 4.27
C ASP A 80 -3.34 -3.78 4.29
N LEU A 81 -2.79 -4.12 3.12
CA LEU A 81 -1.48 -4.78 3.03
C LEU A 81 -0.38 -3.91 3.65
N VAL A 82 -0.30 -2.64 3.26
CA VAL A 82 0.74 -1.71 3.73
C VAL A 82 0.64 -1.52 5.24
N LEU A 83 -0.56 -1.31 5.77
CA LEU A 83 -0.78 -1.21 7.22
C LEU A 83 -0.28 -2.47 7.94
N GLY A 84 -0.65 -3.65 7.43
CA GLY A 84 -0.21 -4.91 8.01
C GLY A 84 1.31 -5.11 7.97
N LEU A 85 1.98 -4.62 6.92
CA LEU A 85 3.44 -4.70 6.80
C LEU A 85 4.15 -3.72 7.74
N ILE A 86 3.63 -2.50 7.90
CA ILE A 86 4.17 -1.52 8.87
C ILE A 86 4.08 -2.08 10.29
N GLU A 87 2.93 -2.65 10.66
CA GLU A 87 2.75 -3.27 11.98
C GLU A 87 3.71 -4.45 12.21
N GLN A 88 3.90 -5.29 11.19
CA GLN A 88 4.85 -6.40 11.23
C GLN A 88 6.30 -5.92 11.35
N ASN A 89 6.67 -4.87 10.62
CA ASN A 89 8.02 -4.33 10.65
C ASN A 89 8.34 -3.70 12.01
N ALA A 90 7.41 -2.90 12.56
CA ALA A 90 7.52 -2.36 13.91
C ALA A 90 7.69 -3.46 14.98
N ALA A 91 7.02 -4.60 14.81
CA ALA A 91 7.18 -5.75 15.70
C ALA A 91 8.54 -6.45 15.54
N LYS A 92 9.08 -6.51 14.30
CA LYS A 92 10.36 -7.13 13.98
C LYS A 92 11.55 -6.31 14.50
N ASP A 93 11.52 -4.99 14.34
CA ASP A 93 12.55 -4.08 14.85
C ASP A 93 12.68 -4.16 16.38
N ALA A 94 11.55 -4.28 17.07
CA ALA A 94 11.50 -4.46 18.52
C ALA A 94 12.09 -5.80 18.98
N ALA A 95 12.08 -6.82 18.12
CA ALA A 95 12.66 -8.13 18.39
C ALA A 95 14.17 -8.16 18.10
N GLU A 96 14.63 -7.54 17.02
CA GLU A 96 16.05 -7.52 16.63
C GLU A 96 16.91 -6.59 17.50
N SER A 97 16.30 -5.55 18.10
CA SER A 97 16.99 -4.64 19.05
C SER A 97 17.32 -5.28 20.43
N ARG A 98 16.99 -6.55 20.64
CA ARG A 98 17.16 -7.29 21.91
C ARG A 98 18.29 -8.34 21.88
N ASP A 99 19.03 -8.47 20.78
CA ASP A 99 20.19 -9.35 20.65
C ASP A 99 21.53 -8.59 20.73
#